data_AF-A0A2D1KLX7-F1
#
_entry.id   AF-A0A2D1KLX7-F1
#
_cell.length_a   1.000
_cell.length_b   1.000
_cell.length_c   1.000
_cell.angle_alpha   90.00
_cell.angle_beta   90.00
_cell.angle_gamma   90.00
#
_symmetry.space_group_name_H-M   'P 1'
#
loop_
_entity.id
_entity.type
_entity.pdbx_description
1 polymer ?
#
loop_
_entity_poly.entity_id
_entity_poly.type
_entity_poly.pdbx_seq_one_letter_code
_entity_poly.pdbx_strand_id
1 'polypeptide(L)'
;MLTEAEILALSLAADQPQTFELTQSFWRHRYQVDPTGWLVNFERAGLLQIAVVPELSLQQQTVTKLKILLRAHDLKISGRKAVLIARLQTELPAAELAAHFPQQFYQLTSAGAELVAQNHYVRWIHDHYVAGIVDFTAAKRAKLPKDLDLVATLTWLLDAAQAQIDSDWPQYYYIEHLRFQFAWQNQRVGTALNALLDCIRLKLAGLPQTEKKTVTSLDLATTAYKVEPFYSYMLQRIMQDYSLEVTDVMAAFVQRCELLQVPYQLFSDQEMQQLLQWTLTGQNKLIQQCYQHKQKQLREVSA
;
A
#
# COMPACT_ATOMS: atom_id res chain seq x y z
N MET A 1 -4.91 -8.79 -23.73
CA MET A 1 -5.59 -8.07 -22.61
C MET A 1 -4.50 -7.48 -21.74
N LEU A 2 -4.68 -6.26 -21.24
CA LEU A 2 -3.76 -5.65 -20.29
C LEU A 2 -3.92 -6.27 -18.90
N THR A 3 -2.82 -6.38 -18.17
CA THR A 3 -2.76 -6.77 -16.75
C THR A 3 -3.25 -5.65 -15.85
N GLU A 4 -3.55 -5.94 -14.57
CA GLU A 4 -3.91 -4.90 -13.60
C GLU A 4 -2.81 -3.85 -13.42
N ALA A 5 -1.54 -4.25 -13.48
CA ALA A 5 -0.42 -3.31 -13.38
C ALA A 5 -0.33 -2.37 -14.60
N GLU A 6 -0.60 -2.88 -15.80
CA GLU A 6 -0.65 -2.05 -17.01
C GLU A 6 -1.87 -1.10 -17.02
N ILE A 7 -3.02 -1.57 -16.55
CA ILE A 7 -4.21 -0.72 -16.38
C ILE A 7 -3.94 0.39 -15.36
N LEU A 8 -3.25 0.08 -14.27
CA LEU A 8 -2.83 1.08 -13.28
C LEU A 8 -1.90 2.12 -13.92
N ALA A 9 -0.92 1.68 -14.70
CA ALA A 9 0.01 2.57 -15.38
C ALA A 9 -0.70 3.49 -16.38
N LEU A 10 -1.65 2.95 -17.15
CA LEU A 10 -2.49 3.73 -18.06
C LEU A 10 -3.30 4.79 -17.29
N SER A 11 -3.91 4.40 -16.16
CA SER A 11 -4.63 5.33 -15.28
C SER A 11 -3.72 6.40 -14.69
N LEU A 12 -2.48 6.07 -14.33
CA LEU A 12 -1.50 7.02 -13.77
C LEU A 12 -0.95 7.99 -14.81
N ALA A 13 -0.85 7.56 -16.08
CA ALA A 13 -0.35 8.38 -17.17
C ALA A 13 -1.36 9.44 -17.62
N ALA A 14 -2.65 9.22 -17.39
CA ALA A 14 -3.70 10.17 -17.74
C ALA A 14 -3.41 11.57 -17.14
N ASP A 15 -3.53 12.59 -17.98
CA ASP A 15 -3.31 14.01 -17.66
C ASP A 15 -1.88 14.37 -17.19
N GLN A 16 -0.93 13.43 -17.31
CA GLN A 16 0.47 13.72 -17.02
C GLN A 16 1.16 14.41 -18.20
N PRO A 17 2.15 15.28 -17.95
CA PRO A 17 3.01 15.81 -19.02
C PRO A 17 3.62 14.68 -19.86
N GLN A 18 3.89 14.91 -21.14
CA GLN A 18 4.57 13.92 -22.00
C GLN A 18 5.94 13.47 -21.44
N THR A 19 6.58 14.31 -20.62
CA THR A 19 7.84 14.00 -19.93
C THR A 19 7.67 13.06 -18.73
N PHE A 20 6.44 12.64 -18.41
CA PHE A 20 6.17 11.72 -17.33
C PHE A 20 6.71 10.33 -17.65
N GLU A 21 7.35 9.73 -16.64
CA GLU A 21 7.88 8.38 -16.72
C GLU A 21 7.36 7.53 -15.56
N LEU A 22 7.25 6.23 -15.79
CA LEU A 22 6.80 5.24 -14.82
C LEU A 22 7.98 4.76 -13.94
N THR A 23 8.68 5.70 -13.28
CA THR A 23 9.89 5.41 -12.48
C THR A 23 9.62 5.12 -11.01
N GLN A 24 8.35 5.08 -10.59
CA GLN A 24 7.98 4.92 -9.19
C GLN A 24 8.44 3.57 -8.64
N SER A 25 9.06 3.56 -7.46
CA SER A 25 9.69 2.36 -6.89
C SER A 25 8.69 1.21 -6.63
N PHE A 26 7.41 1.52 -6.47
CA PHE A 26 6.38 0.53 -6.21
C PHE A 26 6.18 -0.45 -7.37
N TRP A 27 6.55 -0.12 -8.62
CA TRP A 27 6.44 -1.06 -9.75
C TRP A 27 7.24 -2.33 -9.48
N ARG A 28 8.48 -2.17 -9.00
CA ARG A 28 9.37 -3.29 -8.65
C ARG A 28 9.01 -3.89 -7.30
N HIS A 29 8.76 -3.06 -6.28
CA HIS A 29 8.60 -3.54 -4.91
C HIS A 29 7.22 -4.13 -4.59
N ARG A 30 6.15 -3.60 -5.19
CA ARG A 30 4.77 -4.06 -4.94
C ARG A 30 4.30 -5.03 -6.02
N TYR A 31 4.51 -4.67 -7.28
CA TYR A 31 3.94 -5.41 -8.41
C TYR A 31 4.95 -6.34 -9.09
N GLN A 32 6.25 -6.23 -8.77
CA GLN A 32 7.32 -7.05 -9.36
C GLN A 32 7.36 -6.98 -10.90
N VAL A 33 7.07 -5.79 -11.45
CA VAL A 33 7.04 -5.53 -12.90
C VAL A 33 8.02 -4.42 -13.28
N ASP A 34 8.44 -4.43 -14.54
CA ASP A 34 9.16 -3.33 -15.17
C ASP A 34 8.24 -2.61 -16.18
N PRO A 35 7.86 -1.35 -15.93
CA PRO A 35 6.94 -0.59 -16.79
C PRO A 35 7.61 0.02 -18.02
N THR A 36 8.89 -0.28 -18.27
CA THR A 36 9.64 0.25 -19.41
C THR A 36 8.93 -0.04 -20.73
N GLY A 37 8.66 1.03 -21.50
CA GLY A 37 8.01 0.93 -22.81
C GLY A 37 6.48 0.86 -22.80
N TRP A 38 5.82 0.82 -21.63
CA TRP A 38 4.36 0.72 -21.56
C TRP A 38 3.65 1.93 -22.17
N LEU A 39 4.13 3.16 -21.94
CA LEU A 39 3.52 4.37 -22.53
C LEU A 39 3.48 4.30 -24.06
N VAL A 40 4.60 3.93 -24.70
CA VAL A 40 4.70 3.74 -26.15
C VAL A 40 3.75 2.65 -26.64
N ASN A 41 3.61 1.57 -25.87
CA ASN A 41 2.69 0.49 -26.21
C ASN A 41 1.22 0.93 -26.10
N PHE A 42 0.86 1.75 -25.11
CA PHE A 42 -0.49 2.30 -24.98
C PHE A 42 -0.84 3.24 -26.12
N GLU A 43 0.10 4.07 -26.56
CA GLU A 43 -0.07 4.91 -27.75
C GLU A 43 -0.27 4.07 -29.02
N ARG A 44 0.58 3.06 -29.24
CA ARG A 44 0.46 2.15 -30.39
C ARG A 44 -0.85 1.37 -30.38
N ALA A 45 -1.35 1.02 -29.19
CA ALA A 45 -2.61 0.34 -29.01
C ALA A 45 -3.84 1.27 -29.11
N GLY A 46 -3.64 2.58 -29.30
CA GLY A 46 -4.72 3.55 -29.39
C GLY A 46 -5.47 3.76 -28.07
N LEU A 47 -4.84 3.47 -26.93
CA LEU A 47 -5.40 3.68 -25.58
C LEU A 47 -4.98 5.03 -24.99
N LEU A 48 -3.85 5.54 -25.45
CA LEU A 48 -3.28 6.82 -25.03
C LEU A 48 -2.94 7.65 -26.28
N GLN A 49 -3.01 8.96 -26.16
CA GLN A 49 -2.58 9.89 -27.19
C GLN A 49 -1.84 11.06 -26.56
N ILE A 50 -0.95 11.67 -27.32
CA ILE A 50 -0.28 12.90 -26.91
C ILE A 50 -1.05 14.08 -27.52
N ALA A 51 -1.52 14.99 -26.66
CA ALA A 51 -2.28 16.15 -27.09
C ALA A 51 -1.84 17.40 -26.30
N VAL A 52 -2.01 18.57 -26.92
CA VAL A 52 -1.93 19.84 -26.21
C VAL A 52 -3.26 20.06 -25.51
N VAL A 53 -3.22 20.20 -24.18
CA VAL A 53 -4.40 20.39 -23.33
C VAL A 53 -4.18 21.64 -22.48
N PRO A 54 -4.51 22.83 -23.01
CA PRO A 54 -4.21 24.10 -22.35
C PRO A 54 -4.81 24.20 -20.95
N GLU A 55 -5.93 23.53 -20.70
CA GLU A 55 -6.61 23.48 -19.42
C GLU A 55 -5.71 22.92 -18.31
N LEU A 56 -4.95 21.84 -18.59
CA LEU A 56 -4.02 21.25 -17.63
C LEU A 56 -2.85 22.19 -17.33
N SER A 57 -2.29 22.84 -18.35
CA SER A 57 -1.24 23.85 -18.17
C SER A 57 -1.72 25.05 -17.37
N LEU A 58 -2.95 25.52 -17.58
CA LEU A 58 -3.57 26.62 -16.84
C LEU A 58 -3.70 26.29 -15.35
N GLN A 59 -4.10 25.06 -15.01
CA GLN A 59 -4.18 24.61 -13.62
C GLN A 59 -2.82 24.62 -12.92
N GLN A 60 -1.72 24.45 -13.65
CA GLN A 60 -0.37 24.49 -13.10
C GLN A 60 0.21 25.92 -12.97
N GLN A 61 -0.39 26.93 -13.61
CA GLN A 61 0.12 28.30 -13.54
C GLN A 61 -0.14 28.99 -12.20
N THR A 62 0.71 29.96 -11.87
CA THR A 62 0.52 30.85 -10.71
C THR A 62 -0.54 31.91 -11.01
N VAL A 63 -1.21 32.41 -9.96
CA VAL A 63 -2.21 33.50 -10.09
C VAL A 63 -1.61 34.73 -10.79
N THR A 64 -0.34 35.05 -10.52
CA THR A 64 0.36 36.17 -11.16
C THR A 64 0.47 35.98 -12.66
N LYS A 65 0.91 34.81 -13.13
CA LYS A 65 1.01 34.50 -14.57
C LYS A 65 -0.35 34.57 -15.27
N LEU A 66 -1.40 34.04 -14.63
CA LEU A 66 -2.76 34.12 -15.17
C LEU A 66 -3.25 35.57 -15.31
N LYS A 67 -2.98 36.43 -14.33
CA LYS A 67 -3.34 37.86 -14.39
C LYS A 67 -2.58 38.63 -15.47
N ILE A 68 -1.31 38.28 -15.71
CA ILE A 68 -0.52 38.87 -16.80
C ILE A 68 -1.17 38.55 -18.13
N LEU A 69 -1.52 37.27 -18.37
CA LEU A 69 -2.19 36.86 -19.60
C LEU A 69 -3.55 37.56 -19.74
N LEU A 70 -4.41 37.52 -18.72
CA LEU A 70 -5.71 38.23 -18.74
C LEU A 70 -5.56 39.72 -19.07
N ARG A 71 -4.56 40.40 -18.50
CA ARG A 71 -4.30 41.82 -18.79
C ARG A 71 -3.88 42.04 -20.24
N ALA A 72 -3.12 41.13 -20.83
CA ALA A 72 -2.69 41.22 -22.24
C ALA A 72 -3.87 41.14 -23.23
N HIS A 73 -5.01 40.58 -22.81
CA HIS A 73 -6.26 40.50 -23.58
C HIS A 73 -7.35 41.46 -23.07
N ASP A 74 -6.97 42.48 -22.29
CA ASP A 74 -7.90 43.47 -21.71
C ASP A 74 -9.06 42.85 -20.87
N LEU A 75 -8.82 41.66 -20.32
CA LEU A 75 -9.79 40.93 -19.50
C LEU A 75 -9.66 41.30 -18.02
N LYS A 76 -10.77 41.18 -17.30
CA LYS A 76 -10.83 41.43 -15.85
C LYS A 76 -9.83 40.53 -15.11
N ILE A 77 -8.98 41.12 -14.26
CA ILE A 77 -7.92 40.41 -13.51
C ILE A 77 -8.29 40.06 -12.05
N SER A 78 -9.49 40.43 -11.60
CA SER A 78 -9.95 40.13 -10.24
C SER A 78 -10.59 38.74 -10.14
N GLY A 79 -10.38 38.07 -9.00
CA GLY A 79 -11.02 36.79 -8.69
C GLY A 79 -10.04 35.78 -8.07
N ARG A 80 -10.59 34.65 -7.60
CA ARG A 80 -9.80 33.46 -7.21
C ARG A 80 -9.25 32.76 -8.45
N LYS A 81 -8.19 31.94 -8.30
CA LYS A 81 -7.52 31.23 -9.41
C LYS A 81 -8.49 30.54 -10.37
N ALA A 82 -9.44 29.76 -9.84
CA ALA A 82 -10.44 29.07 -10.64
C ALA A 82 -11.27 30.00 -11.54
N VAL A 83 -11.63 31.20 -11.04
CA VAL A 83 -12.36 32.21 -11.82
C VAL A 83 -11.50 32.81 -12.93
N LEU A 84 -10.20 32.98 -12.67
CA LEU A 84 -9.26 33.49 -13.68
C LEU A 84 -9.05 32.47 -14.80
N ILE A 85 -8.91 31.18 -14.45
CA ILE A 85 -8.79 30.07 -15.40
C ILE A 85 -10.05 29.96 -16.25
N ALA A 86 -11.23 29.92 -15.61
CA ALA A 86 -12.50 29.85 -16.34
C ALA A 86 -12.66 31.02 -17.31
N ARG A 87 -12.27 32.24 -16.92
CA ARG A 87 -12.31 33.42 -17.81
C ARG A 87 -11.41 33.24 -19.02
N LEU A 88 -10.19 32.73 -18.85
CA LEU A 88 -9.31 32.46 -19.98
C LEU A 88 -9.90 31.41 -20.92
N GLN A 89 -10.50 30.34 -20.37
CA GLN A 89 -11.12 29.27 -21.16
C GLN A 89 -12.36 29.72 -21.94
N THR A 90 -13.15 30.66 -21.37
CA THR A 90 -14.36 31.17 -22.01
C THR A 90 -14.07 32.24 -23.06
N GLU A 91 -13.11 33.12 -22.79
CA GLU A 91 -12.88 34.33 -23.59
C GLU A 91 -11.84 34.14 -24.69
N LEU A 92 -10.88 33.20 -24.54
CA LEU A 92 -9.84 32.95 -25.54
C LEU A 92 -10.16 31.71 -26.38
N PRO A 93 -9.94 31.75 -27.71
CA PRO A 93 -9.99 30.56 -28.56
C PRO A 93 -9.02 29.47 -28.09
N ALA A 94 -9.42 28.20 -28.22
CA ALA A 94 -8.59 27.05 -27.85
C ALA A 94 -7.23 27.04 -28.57
N ALA A 95 -7.18 27.47 -29.83
CA ALA A 95 -5.94 27.56 -30.60
C ALA A 95 -4.96 28.61 -30.03
N GLU A 96 -5.48 29.72 -29.51
CA GLU A 96 -4.67 30.76 -28.88
C GLU A 96 -4.13 30.30 -27.52
N LEU A 97 -4.97 29.64 -26.71
CA LEU A 97 -4.53 29.02 -25.47
C LEU A 97 -3.46 27.94 -25.72
N ALA A 98 -3.61 27.12 -26.77
CA ALA A 98 -2.60 26.13 -27.15
C ALA A 98 -1.27 26.77 -27.59
N ALA A 99 -1.30 27.94 -28.24
CA ALA A 99 -0.08 28.68 -28.58
C ALA A 99 0.64 29.22 -27.34
N HIS A 100 -0.11 29.70 -26.34
CA HIS A 100 0.45 30.16 -25.06
C HIS A 100 0.94 29.01 -24.17
N PHE A 101 0.31 27.84 -24.28
CA PHE A 101 0.59 26.66 -23.48
C PHE A 101 0.83 25.44 -24.39
N PRO A 102 1.99 25.37 -25.08
CA PRO A 102 2.28 24.31 -26.06
C PRO A 102 2.66 22.98 -25.40
N GLN A 103 2.60 22.88 -24.08
CA GLN A 103 2.97 21.67 -23.34
C GLN A 103 2.02 20.54 -23.73
N GLN A 104 2.62 19.39 -24.04
CA GLN A 104 1.89 18.19 -24.39
C GLN A 104 1.68 17.30 -23.16
N PHE A 105 0.53 16.63 -23.14
CA PHE A 105 0.10 15.73 -22.09
C PHE A 105 -0.32 14.40 -22.69
N TYR A 106 -0.15 13.34 -21.91
CA TYR A 106 -0.80 12.07 -22.16
C TYR A 106 -2.29 12.21 -21.86
N GLN A 107 -3.11 11.83 -22.84
CA GLN A 107 -4.56 11.85 -22.76
C GLN A 107 -5.10 10.46 -23.09
N LEU A 108 -6.07 10.00 -22.31
CA LEU A 108 -6.77 8.77 -22.64
C LEU A 108 -7.58 9.00 -23.92
N THR A 109 -7.53 8.04 -24.84
CA THR A 109 -8.51 7.97 -25.94
C THR A 109 -9.87 7.52 -25.37
N SER A 110 -10.93 7.54 -26.17
CA SER A 110 -12.23 6.98 -25.75
C SER A 110 -12.11 5.53 -25.30
N ALA A 111 -11.32 4.71 -26.02
CA ALA A 111 -11.06 3.32 -25.67
C ALA A 111 -10.25 3.19 -24.37
N GLY A 112 -9.23 4.03 -24.19
CA GLY A 112 -8.46 4.06 -22.94
C GLY A 112 -9.30 4.47 -21.73
N ALA A 113 -10.15 5.49 -21.89
CA ALA A 113 -11.04 5.98 -20.85
C ALA A 113 -12.07 4.92 -20.44
N GLU A 114 -12.67 4.24 -21.42
CA GLU A 114 -13.59 3.14 -21.15
C GLU A 114 -12.91 1.98 -20.41
N LEU A 115 -11.71 1.58 -20.84
CA LEU A 115 -10.96 0.52 -20.19
C LEU A 115 -10.61 0.86 -18.73
N VAL A 116 -10.14 2.08 -18.48
CA VAL A 116 -9.83 2.56 -17.12
C VAL A 116 -11.11 2.59 -16.27
N ALA A 117 -12.23 3.08 -16.82
CA ALA A 117 -13.51 3.13 -16.10
C ALA A 117 -14.03 1.74 -15.71
N GLN A 118 -13.96 0.76 -16.61
CA GLN A 118 -14.35 -0.63 -16.34
C GLN A 118 -13.47 -1.33 -15.27
N ASN A 119 -12.28 -0.78 -15.03
CA ASN A 119 -11.27 -1.32 -14.13
C ASN A 119 -10.87 -0.34 -13.01
N HIS A 120 -11.77 0.58 -12.61
CA HIS A 120 -11.50 1.57 -11.56
C HIS A 120 -11.01 0.95 -10.23
N TYR A 121 -11.42 -0.29 -9.93
CA TYR A 121 -10.94 -1.05 -8.76
C TYR A 121 -9.41 -1.20 -8.74
N VAL A 122 -8.74 -1.18 -9.89
CA VAL A 122 -7.28 -1.26 -9.99
C VAL A 122 -6.63 -0.07 -9.32
N ARG A 123 -7.12 1.14 -9.63
CA ARG A 123 -6.65 2.38 -9.01
C ARG A 123 -6.94 2.38 -7.51
N TRP A 124 -8.14 1.93 -7.15
CA TRP A 124 -8.56 1.82 -5.77
C TRP A 124 -7.63 0.91 -4.95
N ILE A 125 -7.29 -0.30 -5.46
CA ILE A 125 -6.38 -1.23 -4.78
C ILE A 125 -4.99 -0.62 -4.64
N HIS A 126 -4.52 0.14 -5.64
CA HIS A 126 -3.24 0.82 -5.56
C HIS A 126 -3.20 1.88 -4.44
N ASP A 127 -4.22 2.74 -4.41
CA ASP A 127 -4.32 3.84 -3.44
C ASP A 127 -4.48 3.30 -2.00
N HIS A 128 -5.04 2.10 -1.84
CA HIS A 128 -5.27 1.43 -0.56
C HIS A 128 -4.37 0.21 -0.33
N TYR A 129 -3.27 0.08 -1.08
CA TYR A 129 -2.45 -1.12 -1.07
C TYR A 129 -1.85 -1.41 0.30
N VAL A 130 -2.02 -2.64 0.77
CA VAL A 130 -1.35 -3.16 1.95
C VAL A 130 -0.80 -4.54 1.61
N ALA A 131 0.52 -4.70 1.74
CA ALA A 131 1.21 -5.91 1.32
C ALA A 131 0.63 -7.18 1.98
N GLY A 132 0.19 -8.13 1.17
CA GLY A 132 -0.41 -9.38 1.62
C GLY A 132 -1.80 -9.25 2.24
N ILE A 133 -2.45 -8.08 2.13
CA ILE A 133 -3.80 -7.82 2.66
C ILE A 133 -4.71 -7.28 1.58
N VAL A 134 -4.38 -6.08 1.07
CA VAL A 134 -5.12 -5.37 0.03
C VAL A 134 -4.23 -5.35 -1.19
N ASP A 135 -4.33 -6.43 -1.97
CA ASP A 135 -3.67 -6.61 -3.24
C ASP A 135 -4.63 -7.28 -4.25
N PHE A 136 -4.18 -7.39 -5.51
CA PHE A 136 -5.01 -7.96 -6.57
C PHE A 136 -5.38 -9.42 -6.31
N THR A 137 -4.52 -10.18 -5.62
CA THR A 137 -4.75 -11.60 -5.32
C THR A 137 -5.85 -11.74 -4.26
N ALA A 138 -5.76 -10.99 -3.18
CA ALA A 138 -6.76 -10.95 -2.12
C ALA A 138 -8.12 -10.48 -2.64
N ALA A 139 -8.14 -9.41 -3.46
CA ALA A 139 -9.36 -8.89 -4.07
C ALA A 139 -10.05 -9.92 -4.98
N LYS A 140 -9.28 -10.63 -5.81
CA LYS A 140 -9.78 -11.74 -6.65
C LYS A 140 -10.36 -12.87 -5.81
N ARG A 141 -9.62 -13.32 -4.79
CA ARG A 141 -10.03 -14.42 -3.91
C ARG A 141 -11.33 -14.10 -3.17
N ALA A 142 -11.47 -12.88 -2.68
CA ALA A 142 -12.64 -12.43 -1.93
C ALA A 142 -13.82 -11.97 -2.82
N LYS A 143 -13.68 -12.00 -4.15
CA LYS A 143 -14.65 -11.43 -5.10
C LYS A 143 -15.07 -10.01 -4.69
N LEU A 144 -14.07 -9.17 -4.41
CA LEU A 144 -14.28 -7.83 -3.86
C LEU A 144 -15.17 -6.97 -4.80
N PRO A 145 -16.25 -6.35 -4.29
CA PRO A 145 -17.03 -5.38 -5.05
C PRO A 145 -16.18 -4.16 -5.41
N LYS A 146 -16.46 -3.54 -6.56
CA LYS A 146 -15.55 -2.57 -7.18
C LYS A 146 -15.76 -1.12 -6.69
N ASP A 147 -16.79 -0.90 -5.88
CA ASP A 147 -17.35 0.41 -5.50
C ASP A 147 -17.31 0.69 -3.99
N LEU A 148 -16.57 -0.11 -3.21
CA LEU A 148 -16.46 0.06 -1.76
C LEU A 148 -15.45 1.14 -1.38
N ASP A 149 -15.69 1.83 -0.27
CA ASP A 149 -14.66 2.63 0.40
C ASP A 149 -13.64 1.72 1.13
N LEU A 150 -12.60 2.33 1.73
CA LEU A 150 -11.56 1.59 2.47
C LEU A 150 -12.13 0.75 3.61
N VAL A 151 -13.03 1.32 4.41
CA VAL A 151 -13.56 0.65 5.61
C VAL A 151 -14.47 -0.51 5.22
N ALA A 152 -15.36 -0.30 4.25
CA ALA A 152 -16.23 -1.32 3.70
C ALA A 152 -15.42 -2.43 3.02
N THR A 153 -14.32 -2.11 2.34
CA THR A 153 -13.43 -3.11 1.76
C THR A 153 -12.73 -3.95 2.82
N LEU A 154 -12.14 -3.32 3.85
CA LEU A 154 -11.50 -4.05 4.94
C LEU A 154 -12.51 -4.95 5.66
N THR A 155 -13.75 -4.48 5.82
CA THR A 155 -14.85 -5.29 6.37
C THR A 155 -15.15 -6.48 5.47
N TRP A 156 -15.34 -6.26 4.16
CA TRP A 156 -15.59 -7.33 3.20
C TRP A 156 -14.49 -8.39 3.19
N LEU A 157 -13.24 -7.96 3.15
CA LEU A 157 -12.08 -8.86 3.17
C LEU A 157 -12.01 -9.64 4.49
N LEU A 158 -12.30 -8.99 5.62
CA LEU A 158 -12.33 -9.65 6.93
C LEU A 158 -13.45 -10.69 7.02
N ASP A 159 -14.67 -10.35 6.57
CA ASP A 159 -15.81 -11.27 6.56
C ASP A 159 -15.55 -12.47 5.63
N ALA A 160 -15.03 -12.21 4.42
CA ALA A 160 -14.66 -13.25 3.48
C ALA A 160 -13.54 -14.16 4.01
N ALA A 161 -12.57 -13.61 4.73
CA ALA A 161 -11.51 -14.38 5.37
C ALA A 161 -12.03 -15.26 6.52
N GLN A 162 -12.92 -14.72 7.35
CA GLN A 162 -13.52 -15.45 8.47
C GLN A 162 -14.49 -16.55 8.02
N ALA A 163 -15.10 -16.40 6.84
CA ALA A 163 -15.99 -17.42 6.26
C ALA A 163 -15.25 -18.64 5.68
N GLN A 164 -13.92 -18.58 5.50
CA GLN A 164 -13.12 -19.72 5.04
C GLN A 164 -12.87 -20.71 6.20
N ILE A 165 -13.20 -21.98 5.96
CA ILE A 165 -13.14 -23.06 6.96
C ILE A 165 -11.71 -23.63 7.12
N ASP A 166 -10.80 -23.34 6.18
CA ASP A 166 -9.40 -23.78 6.26
C ASP A 166 -8.69 -23.07 7.44
N SER A 167 -8.69 -23.74 8.59
CA SER A 167 -8.06 -23.26 9.83
C SER A 167 -6.57 -23.62 9.82
N ASP A 168 -5.80 -22.91 9.01
CA ASP A 168 -4.33 -22.98 9.05
C ASP A 168 -3.70 -21.64 9.49
N TRP A 169 -2.42 -21.70 9.86
CA TRP A 169 -1.68 -20.53 10.35
C TRP A 169 -1.57 -19.38 9.34
N PRO A 170 -1.36 -19.64 8.04
CA PRO A 170 -1.49 -18.61 7.01
C PRO A 170 -2.82 -17.87 7.07
N GLN A 171 -3.94 -18.58 7.19
CA GLN A 171 -5.26 -17.97 7.26
C GLN A 171 -5.46 -17.19 8.57
N TYR A 172 -5.03 -17.73 9.70
CA TYR A 172 -5.12 -17.04 10.98
C TYR A 172 -4.30 -15.74 10.97
N TYR A 173 -3.06 -15.79 10.50
CA TYR A 173 -2.23 -14.60 10.33
C TYR A 173 -2.87 -13.57 9.38
N TYR A 174 -3.44 -14.01 8.26
CA TYR A 174 -4.14 -13.13 7.34
C TYR A 174 -5.34 -12.43 8.01
N ILE A 175 -6.13 -13.17 8.79
CA ILE A 175 -7.26 -12.62 9.57
C ILE A 175 -6.77 -11.60 10.59
N GLU A 176 -5.73 -11.90 11.37
CA GLU A 176 -5.20 -10.96 12.36
C GLU A 176 -4.61 -9.71 11.70
N HIS A 177 -3.96 -9.87 10.55
CA HIS A 177 -3.45 -8.72 9.81
C HIS A 177 -4.58 -7.83 9.27
N LEU A 178 -5.68 -8.43 8.80
CA LEU A 178 -6.91 -7.69 8.43
C LEU A 178 -7.56 -7.02 9.64
N ARG A 179 -7.67 -7.72 10.78
CA ARG A 179 -8.22 -7.16 12.03
C ARG A 179 -7.42 -5.94 12.48
N PHE A 180 -6.09 -6.02 12.40
CA PHE A 180 -5.21 -4.89 12.69
C PHE A 180 -5.53 -3.70 11.79
N GLN A 181 -5.54 -3.88 10.46
CA GLN A 181 -5.82 -2.77 9.53
C GLN A 181 -7.20 -2.17 9.77
N PHE A 182 -8.23 -3.00 9.90
CA PHE A 182 -9.58 -2.55 10.16
C PHE A 182 -9.66 -1.75 11.47
N ALA A 183 -9.10 -2.28 12.54
CA ALA A 183 -9.11 -1.63 13.85
C ALA A 183 -8.33 -0.31 13.84
N TRP A 184 -7.18 -0.27 13.16
CA TRP A 184 -6.37 0.93 13.01
C TRP A 184 -7.13 2.05 12.28
N GLN A 185 -7.75 1.74 11.14
CA GLN A 185 -8.55 2.71 10.39
C GLN A 185 -9.77 3.21 11.17
N ASN A 186 -10.34 2.36 12.04
CA ASN A 186 -11.49 2.70 12.89
C ASN A 186 -11.10 3.26 14.28
N GLN A 187 -9.82 3.62 14.50
CA GLN A 187 -9.31 4.15 15.77
C GLN A 187 -9.59 3.25 16.98
N ARG A 188 -9.72 1.93 16.77
CA ARG A 188 -9.91 0.92 17.82
C ARG A 188 -8.57 0.43 18.32
N VAL A 189 -7.87 1.29 19.06
CA VAL A 189 -6.46 1.12 19.47
C VAL A 189 -6.16 -0.23 20.11
N GLY A 190 -6.90 -0.63 21.13
CA GLY A 190 -6.64 -1.89 21.85
C GLY A 190 -6.78 -3.10 20.92
N THR A 191 -7.79 -3.10 20.04
CA THR A 191 -7.96 -4.15 19.03
C THR A 191 -6.83 -4.14 18.00
N ALA A 192 -6.40 -2.95 17.56
CA ALA A 192 -5.28 -2.81 16.63
C ALA A 192 -3.97 -3.33 17.24
N LEU A 193 -3.64 -2.90 18.46
CA LEU A 193 -2.46 -3.34 19.19
C LEU A 193 -2.47 -4.86 19.36
N ASN A 194 -3.56 -5.45 19.84
CA ASN A 194 -3.65 -6.89 20.08
C ASN A 194 -3.48 -7.71 18.79
N ALA A 195 -4.14 -7.30 17.69
CA ALA A 195 -4.03 -7.99 16.41
C ALA A 195 -2.61 -7.87 15.81
N LEU A 196 -1.96 -6.71 15.98
CA LEU A 196 -0.57 -6.51 15.57
C LEU A 196 0.39 -7.41 16.35
N LEU A 197 0.18 -7.53 17.66
CA LEU A 197 0.97 -8.39 18.54
C LEU A 197 0.77 -9.88 18.23
N ASP A 198 -0.43 -10.30 17.85
CA ASP A 198 -0.69 -11.66 17.36
C ASP A 198 0.08 -11.95 16.06
N CYS A 199 0.10 -11.00 15.12
CA CYS A 199 0.91 -11.15 13.91
C CYS A 199 2.40 -11.32 14.23
N ILE A 200 2.93 -10.53 15.16
CA ILE A 200 4.33 -10.65 15.63
C ILE A 200 4.56 -12.02 16.28
N ARG A 201 3.65 -12.47 17.14
CA ARG A 201 3.76 -13.78 17.81
C ARG A 201 3.83 -14.92 16.80
N LEU A 202 2.94 -14.95 15.81
CA LEU A 202 2.92 -15.99 14.78
C LEU A 202 4.21 -16.02 13.95
N LYS A 203 4.78 -14.84 13.65
CA LYS A 203 6.09 -14.76 12.97
C LYS A 203 7.21 -15.25 13.85
N LEU A 204 7.30 -14.82 15.10
CA LEU A 204 8.33 -15.29 16.02
C LEU A 204 8.19 -16.78 16.37
N ALA A 205 6.97 -17.33 16.34
CA ALA A 205 6.74 -18.76 16.44
C ALA A 205 7.33 -19.55 15.25
N GLY A 206 7.69 -18.90 14.14
CA GLY A 206 8.23 -19.57 12.94
C GLY A 206 7.16 -20.36 12.19
N LEU A 207 5.90 -19.95 12.31
CA LEU A 207 4.78 -20.56 11.58
C LEU A 207 4.77 -20.06 10.13
N PRO A 208 4.56 -20.94 9.14
CA PRO A 208 4.49 -20.54 7.74
C PRO A 208 3.26 -19.67 7.48
N GLN A 209 3.42 -18.64 6.64
CA GLN A 209 2.38 -17.65 6.36
C GLN A 209 1.80 -17.72 4.93
N THR A 210 2.37 -18.59 4.09
CA THR A 210 2.01 -18.69 2.66
C THR A 210 1.81 -20.13 2.16
N GLU A 211 2.25 -21.15 2.90
CA GLU A 211 2.17 -22.56 2.48
C GLU A 211 1.81 -23.47 3.67
N LYS A 212 0.98 -24.50 3.44
CA LYS A 212 0.78 -25.61 4.39
C LYS A 212 2.05 -26.49 4.38
N LYS A 213 2.84 -26.52 5.45
CA LYS A 213 3.98 -27.46 5.59
C LYS A 213 3.76 -28.45 6.73
N THR A 214 4.05 -29.72 6.45
CA THR A 214 3.95 -30.89 7.33
C THR A 214 5.07 -30.94 8.38
N VAL A 215 4.75 -31.52 9.55
CA VAL A 215 5.52 -32.06 10.73
C VAL A 215 7.00 -31.67 11.01
N THR A 216 7.79 -31.17 10.07
CA THR A 216 9.17 -30.66 10.26
C THR A 216 9.29 -29.14 9.99
N SER A 217 8.25 -28.36 10.27
CA SER A 217 8.03 -27.04 9.66
C SER A 217 8.46 -25.80 10.47
N LEU A 218 9.50 -25.88 11.31
CA LEU A 218 10.09 -24.68 11.92
C LEU A 218 11.26 -24.20 11.07
N ASP A 219 11.08 -23.09 10.35
CA ASP A 219 12.10 -22.54 9.45
C ASP A 219 12.53 -21.14 9.92
N LEU A 220 13.80 -20.99 10.29
CA LEU A 220 14.40 -19.69 10.62
C LEU A 220 14.23 -18.67 9.48
N ALA A 221 14.11 -19.11 8.23
CA ALA A 221 13.85 -18.22 7.10
C ALA A 221 12.50 -17.50 7.21
N THR A 222 11.49 -18.14 7.82
CA THR A 222 10.19 -17.51 8.10
C THR A 222 10.28 -16.42 9.17
N THR A 223 11.36 -16.43 9.96
CA THR A 223 11.65 -15.43 11.01
C THR A 223 12.85 -14.57 10.67
N ALA A 224 13.37 -14.63 9.42
CA ALA A 224 14.62 -14.01 8.99
C ALA A 224 14.68 -12.49 9.23
N TYR A 225 13.52 -11.88 9.48
CA TYR A 225 13.37 -10.46 9.77
C TYR A 225 13.04 -10.12 11.23
N LYS A 226 13.17 -11.04 12.20
CA LYS A 226 12.93 -10.78 13.63
C LYS A 226 11.50 -10.31 13.88
N VAL A 227 11.35 -9.01 14.00
CA VAL A 227 10.12 -8.26 13.88
C VAL A 227 10.29 -7.37 12.66
N GLU A 228 9.45 -7.56 11.65
CA GLU A 228 9.60 -6.82 10.39
C GLU A 228 9.53 -5.30 10.60
N PRO A 229 10.28 -4.51 9.81
CA PRO A 229 10.29 -3.06 9.91
C PRO A 229 8.90 -2.42 9.88
N PHE A 230 7.95 -3.05 9.17
CA PHE A 230 6.55 -2.62 9.15
C PHE A 230 5.92 -2.65 10.56
N TYR A 231 6.09 -3.76 11.29
CA TYR A 231 5.49 -3.91 12.62
C TYR A 231 6.14 -3.04 13.67
N SER A 232 7.47 -2.89 13.64
CA SER A 232 8.15 -1.98 14.56
C SER A 232 7.74 -0.54 14.32
N TYR A 233 7.63 -0.12 13.04
CA TYR A 233 7.10 1.19 12.68
C TYR A 233 5.66 1.40 13.18
N MET A 234 4.76 0.43 12.94
CA MET A 234 3.37 0.56 13.39
C MET A 234 3.22 0.55 14.92
N LEU A 235 4.02 -0.24 15.65
CA LEU A 235 4.06 -0.20 17.11
C LEU A 235 4.53 1.17 17.63
N GLN A 236 5.60 1.73 17.03
CA GLN A 236 6.08 3.07 17.38
C GLN A 236 5.01 4.14 17.13
N ARG A 237 4.24 4.02 16.03
CA ARG A 237 3.11 4.92 15.77
C ARG A 237 2.00 4.79 16.80
N ILE A 238 1.58 3.57 17.13
CA ILE A 238 0.57 3.34 18.18
C ILE A 238 1.05 3.92 19.51
N MET A 239 2.31 3.69 19.88
CA MET A 239 2.91 4.26 21.09
C MET A 239 2.89 5.78 21.09
N GLN A 240 3.26 6.41 19.97
CA GLN A 240 3.28 7.87 19.85
C GLN A 240 1.87 8.47 19.86
N ASP A 241 0.94 7.93 19.08
CA ASP A 241 -0.41 8.49 18.89
C ASP A 241 -1.27 8.34 20.15
N TYR A 242 -0.94 7.38 21.03
CA TYR A 242 -1.71 7.06 22.24
C TYR A 242 -0.90 7.14 23.54
N SER A 243 0.31 7.72 23.49
CA SER A 243 1.19 7.90 24.66
C SER A 243 1.46 6.61 25.44
N LEU A 244 1.69 5.50 24.73
CA LEU A 244 2.05 4.22 25.35
C LEU A 244 3.56 4.08 25.48
N GLU A 245 4.00 3.52 26.60
CA GLU A 245 5.40 3.17 26.84
C GLU A 245 5.71 1.75 26.36
N VAL A 246 7.00 1.43 26.23
CA VAL A 246 7.44 0.06 25.88
C VAL A 246 6.88 -0.98 26.86
N THR A 247 6.76 -0.62 28.14
CA THR A 247 6.21 -1.51 29.17
C THR A 247 4.76 -1.88 28.92
N ASP A 248 3.96 -0.98 28.36
CA ASP A 248 2.54 -1.24 28.04
C ASP A 248 2.42 -2.24 26.89
N VAL A 249 3.23 -2.05 25.85
CA VAL A 249 3.31 -2.98 24.70
C VAL A 249 3.78 -4.36 25.15
N MET A 250 4.79 -4.42 26.02
CA MET A 250 5.29 -5.68 26.55
C MET A 250 4.26 -6.38 27.43
N ALA A 251 3.53 -5.65 28.29
CA ALA A 251 2.46 -6.22 29.10
C ALA A 251 1.34 -6.80 28.23
N ALA A 252 0.92 -6.08 27.19
CA ALA A 252 -0.04 -6.58 26.21
C ALA A 252 0.48 -7.84 25.49
N PHE A 253 1.75 -7.86 25.10
CA PHE A 253 2.35 -9.01 24.41
C PHE A 253 2.38 -10.27 25.28
N VAL A 254 2.70 -10.14 26.57
CA VAL A 254 2.62 -11.27 27.53
C VAL A 254 1.21 -11.88 27.55
N GLN A 255 0.17 -11.05 27.64
CA GLN A 255 -1.21 -11.52 27.60
C GLN A 255 -1.55 -12.22 26.27
N ARG A 256 -1.04 -11.71 25.14
CA ARG A 256 -1.22 -12.38 23.84
C ARG A 256 -0.54 -13.74 23.80
N CYS A 257 0.64 -13.87 24.40
CA CYS A 257 1.34 -15.15 24.49
C CYS A 257 0.54 -16.20 25.27
N GLU A 258 -0.14 -15.79 26.34
CA GLU A 258 -1.02 -16.68 27.11
C GLU A 258 -2.28 -17.07 26.35
N LEU A 259 -2.91 -16.13 25.63
CA LEU A 259 -4.18 -16.35 24.94
C LEU A 259 -4.03 -17.13 23.63
N LEU A 260 -2.98 -16.86 22.85
CA LEU A 260 -2.74 -17.51 21.56
C LEU A 260 -1.74 -18.65 21.72
N GLN A 261 -2.23 -19.85 22.01
CA GLN A 261 -1.37 -21.04 22.08
C GLN A 261 -1.05 -21.56 20.68
N VAL A 262 0.24 -21.70 20.38
CA VAL A 262 0.72 -22.25 19.10
C VAL A 262 1.23 -23.68 19.31
N PRO A 263 1.01 -24.60 18.36
CA PRO A 263 1.31 -26.03 18.52
C PRO A 263 2.81 -26.31 18.52
N TYR A 264 3.58 -25.47 17.86
CA TYR A 264 5.04 -25.49 17.81
C TYR A 264 5.52 -24.05 17.70
N GLN A 265 6.66 -23.77 18.34
CA GLN A 265 7.27 -22.45 18.29
C GLN A 265 8.78 -22.57 18.17
N LEU A 266 9.34 -21.75 17.27
CA LEU A 266 10.77 -21.60 17.11
C LEU A 266 11.37 -21.01 18.39
N PHE A 267 10.98 -19.79 18.74
CA PHE A 267 11.40 -19.13 19.97
C PHE A 267 10.45 -19.47 21.14
N SER A 268 10.98 -19.56 22.35
CA SER A 268 10.14 -19.64 23.56
C SER A 268 9.43 -18.30 23.82
N ASP A 269 8.36 -18.28 24.61
CA ASP A 269 7.66 -17.04 24.96
C ASP A 269 8.61 -15.97 25.54
N GLN A 270 9.57 -16.40 26.36
CA GLN A 270 10.59 -15.51 26.92
C GLN A 270 11.52 -14.96 25.83
N GLU A 271 11.98 -15.80 24.91
CA GLU A 271 12.80 -15.37 23.77
C GLU A 271 12.02 -14.39 22.88
N MET A 272 10.74 -14.65 22.60
CA MET A 272 9.89 -13.75 21.81
C MET A 272 9.72 -12.39 22.47
N GLN A 273 9.49 -12.36 23.79
CA GLN A 273 9.39 -11.12 24.56
C GLN A 273 10.68 -10.31 24.49
N GLN A 274 11.84 -10.96 24.68
CA GLN A 274 13.15 -10.30 24.55
C GLN A 274 13.36 -9.73 23.14
N LEU A 275 13.04 -10.51 22.11
CA LEU A 275 13.16 -10.08 20.71
C LEU A 275 12.29 -8.83 20.42
N LEU A 276 11.06 -8.79 20.92
CA LEU A 276 10.18 -7.63 20.77
C LEU A 276 10.72 -6.41 21.54
N GLN A 277 11.11 -6.58 22.80
CA GLN A 277 11.65 -5.51 23.62
C GLN A 277 12.93 -4.91 22.99
N TRP A 278 13.85 -5.75 22.54
CA TRP A 278 15.07 -5.31 21.87
C TRP A 278 14.79 -4.61 20.54
N THR A 279 13.74 -5.03 19.83
CA THR A 279 13.29 -4.33 18.62
C THR A 279 12.84 -2.91 18.95
N LEU A 280 11.97 -2.76 19.94
CA LEU A 280 11.42 -1.45 20.33
C LEU A 280 12.48 -0.50 20.92
N THR A 281 13.53 -1.05 21.51
CA THR A 281 14.64 -0.31 22.13
C THR A 281 15.90 -0.22 21.28
N GLY A 282 15.86 -0.71 20.03
CA GLY A 282 16.98 -0.60 19.09
C GLY A 282 18.21 -1.46 19.42
N GLN A 283 18.08 -2.52 20.22
CA GLN A 283 19.18 -3.36 20.69
C GLN A 283 19.61 -4.43 19.66
N ASN A 284 19.91 -3.99 18.42
CA ASN A 284 20.16 -4.85 17.25
C ASN A 284 21.19 -5.97 17.46
N LYS A 285 22.23 -5.71 18.26
CA LYS A 285 23.29 -6.68 18.58
C LYS A 285 22.75 -7.89 19.36
N LEU A 286 21.91 -7.66 20.38
CA LEU A 286 21.31 -8.73 21.16
C LEU A 286 20.35 -9.57 20.30
N ILE A 287 19.60 -8.91 19.43
CA ILE A 287 18.73 -9.61 18.49
C ILE A 287 19.54 -10.51 17.54
N GLN A 288 20.69 -10.04 17.02
CA GLN A 288 21.57 -10.87 16.19
C GLN A 288 22.13 -12.07 16.97
N GLN A 289 22.56 -11.86 18.22
CA GLN A 289 23.09 -12.93 19.07
C GLN A 289 22.05 -14.01 19.37
N CYS A 290 20.82 -13.62 19.69
CA CYS A 290 19.73 -14.56 19.93
C CYS A 290 19.46 -15.45 18.69
N TYR A 291 19.43 -14.85 17.51
CA TYR A 291 19.27 -15.59 16.25
C TYR A 291 20.42 -16.55 15.94
N GLN A 292 21.67 -16.11 16.15
CA GLN A 292 22.85 -16.96 15.98
C GLN A 292 22.84 -18.15 16.94
N HIS A 293 22.46 -17.90 18.19
CA HIS A 293 22.33 -18.95 19.20
C HIS A 293 21.26 -19.97 18.79
N LYS A 294 20.09 -19.49 18.34
CA LYS A 294 18.99 -20.35 17.89
C LYS A 294 19.37 -21.21 16.68
N GLN A 295 20.08 -20.61 15.73
CA GLN A 295 20.59 -21.33 14.56
C GLN A 295 21.57 -22.45 14.95
N LYS A 296 22.42 -22.20 15.94
CA LYS A 296 23.35 -23.23 16.45
C LYS A 296 22.59 -24.38 17.10
N GLN A 297 21.63 -24.09 17.97
CA GLN A 297 20.79 -25.11 18.64
C GLN A 297 20.09 -26.02 17.63
N LEU A 298 19.47 -25.45 16.58
CA LEU A 298 18.75 -26.24 15.58
C LEU A 298 19.65 -27.17 14.77
N ARG A 299 20.91 -26.75 14.51
CA ARG A 299 21.90 -27.61 13.83
C ARG A 299 22.33 -28.78 14.70
N GLU A 300 22.48 -28.57 16.01
CA GLU A 300 22.84 -29.61 16.97
C GLU A 300 21.72 -30.65 17.17
N VAL A 301 20.45 -30.24 17.05
CA VAL A 301 19.28 -31.15 17.14
C VAL A 301 19.06 -31.95 15.85
N SER A 302 19.57 -31.47 14.72
CA SER A 302 19.40 -32.10 13.39
C SER A 302 20.56 -33.02 12.98
N ALA A 303 21.60 -33.13 13.81
CA ALA A 303 22.80 -33.94 13.59
C ALA A 303 22.77 -35.21 14.45
#